data_AF-A0A8T2NZU9-F1
#
_entry.id   AF-A0A8T2NZU9-F1
#
_cell.length_a   1.000
_cell.length_b   1.000
_cell.length_c   1.000
_cell.angle_alpha   90.00
_cell.angle_beta   90.00
_cell.angle_gamma   90.00
#
_symmetry.space_group_name_H-M   'P 1'
#
loop_
_entity.id
_entity.type
_entity.pdbx_description
1 polymer ?
#
loop_
_entity_poly.entity_id
_entity_poly.type
_entity_poly.pdbx_seq_one_letter_code
_entity_poly.pdbx_strand_id
1 'polypeptide(L)'
;MVDHFVGTWKIESSDKFDDYMKAIGVGFATRQMGNMAKPNLIIAVEDQGFISMKSQSTFRTTEIKFKLNEEFDETTADDRKTKTVITLDNGKLVQKQSWDGRSTAIERSIEDGKLIAVSLFFLYKIKLHQLFFLGTRYVERIVFVCVLGRGNFDLM
;
A
#
# COMPACT_ATOMS: atom_id res chain seq x y z
N MET A 1 8.04 -14.63 4.74
CA MET A 1 7.94 -13.96 6.06
C MET A 1 7.81 -12.46 5.85
N VAL A 2 7.25 -11.69 6.79
CA VAL A 2 7.13 -10.22 6.65
C VAL A 2 8.50 -9.54 6.65
N ASP A 3 9.50 -10.17 7.25
CA ASP A 3 10.89 -9.75 7.36
C ASP A 3 11.54 -9.48 5.99
N HIS A 4 11.08 -10.12 4.92
CA HIS A 4 11.58 -9.84 3.57
C HIS A 4 11.25 -8.43 3.08
N PHE A 5 10.23 -7.79 3.66
CA PHE A 5 9.80 -6.44 3.33
C PHE A 5 10.46 -5.37 4.21
N VAL A 6 11.13 -5.76 5.30
CA VAL A 6 11.79 -4.82 6.22
C VAL A 6 12.92 -4.10 5.50
N GLY A 7 12.93 -2.76 5.62
CA GLY A 7 13.92 -1.91 4.98
C GLY A 7 13.37 -0.56 4.55
N THR A 8 14.24 0.22 3.92
CA THR A 8 13.91 1.53 3.35
C THR A 8 13.92 1.45 1.83
N TRP A 9 12.76 1.70 1.24
CA TRP A 9 12.48 1.54 -0.18
C TRP A 9 12.24 2.90 -0.82
N LYS A 10 12.92 3.22 -1.92
CA LYS A 10 12.72 4.44 -2.70
C LYS A 10 12.02 4.13 -4.00
N ILE A 11 11.10 5.00 -4.42
CA ILE A 11 10.46 4.86 -5.73
C ILE A 11 11.49 4.95 -6.85
N GLU A 12 11.49 3.95 -7.72
CA GLU A 12 12.24 3.90 -8.97
C GLU A 12 11.34 4.28 -10.15
N SER A 13 10.13 3.72 -10.19
CA SER A 13 9.13 4.02 -11.23
C SER A 13 7.70 3.90 -10.70
N SER A 14 6.77 4.59 -11.37
CA SER A 14 5.34 4.57 -11.05
C SER A 14 4.54 4.69 -12.36
N ASP A 15 3.62 3.76 -12.58
CA ASP A 15 2.76 3.68 -13.74
C ASP A 15 1.29 3.76 -13.33
N LYS A 16 0.52 4.64 -13.99
CA LYS A 16 -0.95 4.80 -13.83
C LYS A 16 -1.42 5.30 -12.44
N PHE A 17 -0.55 5.99 -11.69
CA PHE A 17 -0.93 6.52 -10.37
C PHE A 17 -2.03 7.59 -10.44
N ASP A 18 -1.99 8.52 -11.40
CA ASP A 18 -3.05 9.52 -11.58
C ASP A 18 -4.41 8.86 -11.86
N ASP A 19 -4.44 7.83 -12.72
CA ASP A 19 -5.66 7.11 -13.07
C ASP A 19 -6.25 6.38 -11.86
N TYR A 20 -5.40 5.73 -11.06
CA TYR A 20 -5.82 5.09 -9.82
C TYR A 20 -6.37 6.10 -8.82
N MET A 21 -5.64 7.19 -8.56
CA MET A 21 -6.09 8.25 -7.66
C MET A 21 -7.42 8.87 -8.14
N LYS A 22 -7.58 9.07 -9.45
CA LYS A 22 -8.85 9.54 -10.04
C LYS A 22 -9.98 8.54 -9.81
N ALA A 23 -9.73 7.23 -9.96
CA ALA A 23 -10.72 6.17 -9.79
C ALA A 23 -11.23 6.05 -8.34
N ILE A 24 -10.36 6.23 -7.36
CA ILE A 24 -10.75 6.21 -5.94
C ILE A 24 -11.40 7.53 -5.48
N GLY A 25 -11.37 8.57 -6.33
CA GLY A 25 -12.08 9.85 -6.12
C GLY A 25 -11.20 11.00 -5.64
N VAL A 26 -9.86 10.89 -5.72
CA VAL A 26 -8.95 11.98 -5.33
C VAL A 26 -9.07 13.16 -6.27
N GLY A 27 -9.20 14.37 -5.71
CA GLY A 27 -9.30 15.63 -6.46
C GLY A 27 -8.02 15.98 -7.24
N PHE A 28 -8.16 16.72 -8.34
CA PHE A 28 -7.07 17.00 -9.29
C PHE A 28 -5.80 17.57 -8.65
N ALA A 29 -5.93 18.55 -7.76
CA ALA A 29 -4.79 19.19 -7.10
C ALA A 29 -3.96 18.19 -6.27
N THR A 30 -4.62 17.35 -5.47
CA THR A 30 -3.96 16.31 -4.67
C THR A 30 -3.26 15.28 -5.56
N ARG A 31 -3.85 14.95 -6.72
CA ARG A 31 -3.19 14.04 -7.68
C ARG A 31 -1.92 14.64 -8.28
N GLN A 32 -1.91 15.93 -8.61
CA GLN A 32 -0.71 16.59 -9.11
C GLN A 32 0.43 16.54 -8.07
N MET A 33 0.12 16.84 -6.81
CA MET A 33 1.08 16.71 -5.71
C MET A 33 1.55 15.26 -5.52
N GLY A 34 0.63 14.30 -5.58
CA GLY A 34 0.94 12.87 -5.47
C GLY A 34 1.92 12.39 -6.55
N ASN A 35 1.71 12.76 -7.81
CA ASN A 35 2.60 12.36 -8.91
C ASN A 35 4.00 13.00 -8.81
N MET A 36 4.12 14.17 -8.18
CA MET A 36 5.43 14.79 -7.91
C MET A 36 6.10 14.21 -6.66
N ALA A 37 5.31 13.63 -5.74
CA ALA A 37 5.83 13.05 -4.52
C ALA A 37 6.61 11.77 -4.84
N LYS A 38 7.85 11.71 -4.36
CA LYS A 38 8.68 10.50 -4.39
C LYS A 38 8.93 10.03 -2.95
N PRO A 39 7.92 9.47 -2.27
CA PRO A 39 8.09 9.02 -0.89
C PRO A 39 9.08 7.87 -0.79
N ASN A 40 9.79 7.83 0.33
CA ASN A 40 10.46 6.65 0.82
C ASN A 40 9.45 5.83 1.63
N LEU A 41 9.34 4.54 1.33
CA LEU A 41 8.58 3.58 2.10
C LEU A 41 9.50 2.85 3.07
N ILE A 42 9.26 2.99 4.37
CA ILE A 42 10.05 2.37 5.43
C ILE A 42 9.15 1.34 6.12
N ILE A 43 9.61 0.10 6.20
CA ILE A 43 8.90 -1.00 6.86
C ILE A 43 9.81 -1.56 7.95
N ALA A 44 9.29 -1.70 9.16
CA ALA A 44 10.00 -2.27 10.29
C ALA A 44 9.08 -3.21 11.10
N VAL A 45 9.66 -4.28 11.62
CA VAL A 45 9.01 -5.10 12.66
C VAL A 45 9.36 -4.49 14.01
N GLU A 46 8.35 -4.29 14.83
CA GLU A 46 8.44 -3.81 16.20
C GLU A 46 8.19 -4.96 17.19
N ASP A 47 8.25 -4.67 18.47
CA ASP A 47 8.00 -5.65 19.52
C ASP A 47 6.54 -6.14 19.49
N GLN A 48 6.29 -7.29 20.14
CA GLN A 48 4.94 -7.84 20.34
C GLN A 48 4.16 -8.11 19.03
N GLY A 49 4.88 -8.33 17.92
CA GLY A 49 4.31 -8.65 16.61
C GLY A 49 3.73 -7.45 15.86
N PHE A 50 3.98 -6.23 16.31
CA PHE A 50 3.62 -5.03 15.56
C PHE A 50 4.55 -4.81 14.38
N ILE A 51 4.01 -4.24 13.32
CA ILE A 51 4.75 -3.81 12.13
C ILE A 51 4.43 -2.34 11.91
N SER A 52 5.46 -1.51 11.74
CA SER A 52 5.30 -0.13 11.31
C SER A 52 5.60 0.02 9.83
N MET A 53 4.74 0.77 9.16
CA MET A 53 4.91 1.15 7.76
C MET A 53 4.75 2.66 7.63
N LYS A 54 5.82 3.31 7.15
CA LYS A 54 5.92 4.76 7.05
C LYS A 54 6.20 5.18 5.62
N SER A 55 5.37 6.06 5.10
CA SER A 55 5.57 6.72 3.81
C SER A 55 6.02 8.16 4.06
N GLN A 56 7.26 8.48 3.71
CA GLN A 56 7.88 9.78 3.99
C GLN A 56 8.25 10.48 2.69
N SER A 57 7.62 11.61 2.40
CA SER A 57 7.97 12.51 1.28
C SER A 57 8.30 13.91 1.77
N THR A 58 8.74 14.79 0.87
CA THR A 58 8.91 16.23 1.14
C THR A 58 7.59 16.95 1.46
N PHE A 59 6.45 16.37 1.08
CA PHE A 59 5.12 16.98 1.25
C PHE A 59 4.41 16.50 2.50
N ARG A 60 4.34 15.16 2.67
CA ARG A 60 3.57 14.52 3.74
C ARG A 60 4.31 13.28 4.23
N THR A 61 4.22 13.04 5.52
CA THR A 61 4.63 11.78 6.15
C THR A 61 3.39 11.12 6.73
N THR A 62 3.16 9.86 6.40
CA THR A 62 2.10 9.03 6.99
C THR A 62 2.73 7.80 7.60
N GLU A 63 2.24 7.39 8.77
CA GLU A 63 2.76 6.24 9.50
C GLU A 63 1.58 5.43 10.04
N ILE A 64 1.63 4.12 9.81
CA ILE A 64 0.66 3.17 10.36
C ILE A 64 1.40 2.09 11.15
N LYS A 65 0.79 1.64 12.25
CA LYS A 65 1.25 0.51 13.06
C LYS A 65 0.14 -0.52 13.14
N PHE A 66 0.44 -1.76 12.82
CA PHE A 66 -0.58 -2.80 12.69
C PHE A 66 -0.02 -4.17 13.07
N LYS A 67 -0.92 -5.11 13.32
CA LYS A 67 -0.63 -6.54 13.39
C LYS A 67 -1.21 -7.22 12.15
N LEU A 68 -0.57 -8.28 11.70
CA LEU A 68 -1.10 -9.06 10.59
C LEU A 68 -2.44 -9.70 10.97
N ASN A 69 -3.39 -9.65 10.04
CA ASN A 69 -4.73 -10.21 10.16
C ASN A 69 -5.64 -9.52 11.21
N GLU A 70 -5.24 -8.38 11.75
CA GLU A 70 -6.06 -7.56 12.64
C GLU A 70 -6.55 -6.30 11.92
N GLU A 71 -7.84 -6.00 12.03
CA GLU A 71 -8.42 -4.78 11.46
C GLU A 71 -8.11 -3.58 12.35
N PHE A 72 -7.79 -2.44 11.75
CA PHE A 72 -7.57 -1.17 12.43
C PHE A 72 -8.12 0.00 11.60
N ASP A 73 -8.35 1.13 12.26
CA ASP A 73 -8.76 2.36 11.58
C ASP A 73 -7.53 3.09 11.02
N GLU A 74 -7.56 3.38 9.72
CA GLU A 74 -6.48 4.07 8.99
C GLU A 74 -7.02 5.38 8.39
N THR A 75 -6.29 6.48 8.60
CA THR A 75 -6.48 7.71 7.82
C THR A 75 -5.43 7.76 6.73
N THR A 76 -5.85 7.65 5.48
CA THR A 76 -4.95 7.59 4.33
C THR A 76 -4.35 8.95 3.99
N ALA A 77 -3.31 8.98 3.16
CA ALA A 77 -2.63 10.22 2.75
C ALA A 77 -3.53 11.21 1.98
N ASP A 78 -4.63 10.73 1.41
CA ASP A 78 -5.70 11.50 0.77
C ASP A 78 -6.90 11.78 1.69
N ASP A 79 -6.70 11.66 3.01
CA ASP A 79 -7.64 12.00 4.08
C ASP A 79 -8.93 11.15 4.12
N ARG A 80 -8.93 9.95 3.51
CA ARG A 80 -10.02 8.98 3.68
C ARG A 80 -9.87 8.26 5.01
N LYS A 81 -10.99 8.11 5.73
CA LYS A 81 -11.08 7.23 6.91
C LYS A 81 -11.50 5.85 6.43
N THR A 82 -10.64 4.86 6.65
CA THR A 82 -10.81 3.50 6.14
C THR A 82 -10.68 2.50 7.27
N LYS A 83 -11.35 1.36 7.12
CA LYS A 83 -11.05 0.15 7.89
C LYS A 83 -10.06 -0.68 7.10
N THR A 84 -8.90 -0.94 7.69
CA THR A 84 -7.78 -1.59 7.02
C THR A 84 -7.39 -2.87 7.71
N VAL A 85 -7.13 -3.91 6.92
CA VAL A 85 -6.50 -5.15 7.37
C VAL A 85 -5.31 -5.45 6.47
N ILE A 86 -4.19 -5.83 7.08
CA ILE A 86 -2.98 -6.22 6.35
C ILE A 86 -2.72 -7.70 6.61
N THR A 87 -2.57 -8.47 5.54
CA THR A 87 -2.40 -9.92 5.57
C THR A 87 -1.17 -10.32 4.78
N LEU A 88 -0.60 -11.49 5.09
CA LEU A 88 0.47 -12.09 4.31
C LEU A 88 -0.11 -13.30 3.57
N ASP A 89 -0.30 -13.17 2.26
CA ASP A 89 -0.93 -14.20 1.41
C ASP A 89 0.01 -14.58 0.26
N ASN A 90 0.34 -15.86 0.15
CA ASN A 90 1.26 -16.40 -0.88
C ASN A 90 2.57 -15.60 -1.04
N GLY A 91 3.15 -15.15 0.09
CA GLY A 91 4.38 -14.37 0.11
C GLY A 91 4.22 -12.88 -0.23
N LYS A 92 3.00 -12.42 -0.50
CA LYS A 92 2.66 -11.01 -0.73
C LYS A 92 2.10 -10.37 0.54
N LEU A 93 2.49 -9.13 0.78
CA LEU A 93 1.86 -8.30 1.82
C LEU A 93 0.65 -7.58 1.20
N VAL A 94 -0.54 -7.95 1.62
CA VAL A 94 -1.81 -7.47 1.05
C VAL A 94 -2.51 -6.56 2.06
N GLN A 95 -2.58 -5.27 1.73
CA GLN A 95 -3.31 -4.25 2.49
C GLN A 95 -4.68 -4.03 1.85
N LYS A 96 -5.77 -4.39 2.53
CA LYS A 96 -7.14 -4.17 2.09
C LYS A 96 -7.74 -3.01 2.88
N GLN A 97 -8.24 -1.99 2.19
CA GLN A 97 -8.88 -0.83 2.80
C GLN A 97 -10.34 -0.76 2.32
N SER A 98 -11.25 -0.51 3.25
CA SER A 98 -12.68 -0.37 2.97
C SER A 98 -13.23 0.95 3.53
N TRP A 99 -14.05 1.66 2.75
CA TRP A 99 -14.71 2.90 3.15
C TRP A 99 -15.98 3.12 2.31
N ASP A 100 -17.06 3.64 2.91
CA ASP A 100 -18.29 4.03 2.21
C ASP A 100 -18.80 3.01 1.16
N GLY A 101 -18.73 1.71 1.47
CA GLY A 101 -19.12 0.62 0.57
C GLY A 101 -18.18 0.36 -0.61
N ARG A 102 -17.01 1.02 -0.64
CA ARG A 102 -15.91 0.81 -1.59
C ARG A 102 -14.79 0.03 -0.93
N SER A 103 -13.96 -0.63 -1.74
CA SER A 103 -12.73 -1.26 -1.28
C SER A 103 -11.62 -1.16 -2.32
N THR A 104 -10.39 -1.09 -1.81
CA THR A 104 -9.16 -1.15 -2.59
C THR A 104 -8.20 -2.12 -1.92
N ALA A 105 -7.31 -2.71 -2.70
CA ALA A 105 -6.20 -3.49 -2.16
C ALA A 105 -4.87 -2.98 -2.71
N ILE A 106 -3.84 -3.03 -1.89
CA ILE A 106 -2.46 -2.79 -2.29
C ILE A 106 -1.69 -4.08 -2.00
N GLU A 107 -1.25 -4.75 -3.05
CA GLU A 107 -0.39 -5.94 -2.95
C GLU A 107 1.06 -5.51 -3.06
N ARG A 108 1.91 -6.01 -2.17
CA ARG A 108 3.37 -5.80 -2.24
C ARG A 108 4.07 -7.16 -2.37
N SER A 109 4.90 -7.32 -3.39
CA SER A 109 5.79 -8.46 -3.61
C SER A 109 7.25 -8.01 -3.67
N ILE A 110 8.17 -8.94 -3.38
CA ILE A 110 9.60 -8.74 -3.65
C ILE A 110 9.96 -9.56 -4.89
N GLU A 111 10.45 -8.89 -5.93
CA GLU A 111 10.87 -9.47 -7.21
C GLU A 111 12.25 -8.90 -7.55
N ASP A 112 13.25 -9.77 -7.75
CA ASP A 112 14.63 -9.39 -8.09
C ASP A 112 15.24 -8.30 -7.19
N GLY A 113 14.96 -8.38 -5.88
CA GLY A 113 15.44 -7.40 -4.89
C GLY A 113 14.71 -6.05 -4.91
N LYS A 114 13.67 -5.91 -5.72
CA LYS A 114 12.79 -4.74 -5.79
C LYS A 114 11.46 -5.01 -5.11
N LEU A 115 10.89 -4.00 -4.48
CA LEU A 115 9.53 -4.07 -3.95
C LEU A 115 8.57 -3.59 -5.03
N ILE A 116 7.65 -4.45 -5.45
CA ILE A 116 6.60 -4.13 -6.42
C ILE A 116 5.30 -3.93 -5.65
N ALA A 117 4.75 -2.72 -5.72
CA ALA A 117 3.43 -2.42 -5.17
C ALA A 117 2.41 -2.33 -6.31
N VAL A 118 1.32 -3.09 -6.21
CA VAL A 118 0.22 -3.09 -7.17
C VAL A 118 -1.06 -2.66 -6.47
N SER A 119 -1.59 -1.50 -6.87
CA SER A 119 -2.86 -0.99 -6.33
C SER A 119 -4.03 -1.48 -7.20
N LEU A 120 -5.01 -2.12 -6.57
CA LEU A 120 -6.18 -2.71 -7.20
C LEU A 120 -7.44 -2.02 -6.66
N PHE A 121 -8.13 -1.28 -7.51
CA PHE A 121 -9.44 -0.74 -7.17
C PHE A 121 -10.55 -1.65 -7.67
N PHE A 122 -11.38 -2.12 -6.74
CA PHE A 122 -12.50 -3.00 -7.04
C PHE A 122 -13.79 -2.20 -7.17
N LEU A 123 -14.52 -2.44 -8.26
CA LEU A 123 -15.87 -1.93 -8.39
C LEU A 123 -16.87 -3.04 -8.05
N TYR A 124 -17.65 -2.78 -7.02
CA TYR A 124 -18.84 -3.56 -6.73
C TYR A 124 -20.07 -2.76 -7.17
N LYS A 125 -21.06 -3.44 -7.77
CA LYS A 125 -22.42 -2.87 -7.90
C LYS A 125 -23.34 -3.63 -6.97
N ILE A 126 -24.25 -2.89 -6.35
CA ILE A 126 -25.40 -3.46 -5.69
C ILE A 126 -26.49 -3.62 -6.74
N LYS A 127 -27.01 -4.83 -6.91
CA LYS A 127 -28.22 -5.12 -7.68
C LYS A 127 -29.13 -5.97 -6.79
N LEU A 128 -30.34 -5.48 -6.51
CA LEU A 128 -31.39 -6.21 -5.78
C LEU A 128 -30.91 -6.89 -4.47
N HIS A 129 -30.37 -6.10 -3.53
CA HIS A 129 -29.81 -6.56 -2.25
C HIS A 129 -28.63 -7.56 -2.33
N GLN A 130 -28.00 -7.71 -3.50
CA GLN A 130 -26.82 -8.54 -3.66
C GLN A 130 -25.66 -7.72 -4.22
N LEU A 131 -24.48 -7.89 -3.62
CA LEU A 131 -23.24 -7.24 -4.04
C LEU A 131 -22.61 -8.08 -5.15
N PHE A 132 -22.52 -7.54 -6.36
CA PHE A 132 -21.86 -8.19 -7.50
C PHE A 132 -20.47 -7.59 -7.70
N PHE A 133 -19.45 -8.45 -7.63
CA PHE A 133 -18.11 -8.12 -8.07
C PHE A 133 -18.10 -7.97 -9.60
N LEU A 134 -17.79 -6.77 -10.10
CA LEU A 134 -17.76 -6.49 -11.54
C LEU A 134 -16.37 -6.62 -12.16
N GLY A 135 -15.35 -6.92 -11.35
CA GLY A 135 -13.96 -7.00 -11.77
C GLY A 135 -13.08 -5.88 -11.20
N THR A 136 -11.77 -6.06 -11.33
CA THR A 136 -10.77 -5.03 -11.05
C THR A 136 -10.75 -4.02 -12.20
N ARG A 137 -10.98 -2.74 -11.92
CA ARG A 137 -11.05 -1.72 -12.98
C ARG A 137 -9.74 -0.97 -13.20
N TYR A 138 -8.92 -0.82 -12.16
CA TYR A 138 -7.66 -0.07 -12.23
C TYR A 138 -6.54 -0.82 -11.53
N VAL A 139 -5.41 -0.88 -12.22
CA VAL A 139 -4.15 -1.47 -11.76
C VAL A 139 -3.08 -0.40 -11.90
N GLU A 140 -2.58 0.07 -10.76
CA GLU A 140 -1.36 0.88 -10.68
C GLU A 140 -0.19 -0.03 -10.35
N ARG A 141 1.02 0.31 -10.85
CA ARG A 141 2.26 -0.36 -10.43
C ARG A 141 3.28 0.69 -9.99
N ILE A 142 3.80 0.55 -8.77
CA ILE A 142 4.96 1.30 -8.29
C ILE A 142 6.09 0.32 -8.01
N VAL A 143 7.29 0.63 -8.50
CA VAL A 143 8.50 -0.15 -8.25
C VAL A 143 9.39 0.64 -7.30
N PHE A 144 9.86 -0.02 -6.26
CA PHE A 144 10.80 0.54 -5.31
C PHE A 144 12.11 -0.24 -5.27
N VAL A 145 13.20 0.47 -5.01
CA VAL A 145 14.55 -0.07 -4.80
C VAL A 145 14.96 0.14 -3.35
N CYS A 146 15.57 -0.88 -2.73
CA CYS A 146 16.06 -0.78 -1.36
C CYS A 146 17.31 0.10 -1.29
N VAL A 147 17.38 1.01 -0.31
CA VAL A 147 18.48 1.99 -0.18
C VAL A 147 19.32 1.78 1.08
N LEU A 148 18.80 1.06 2.07
CA LEU A 148 19.57 0.59 3.21
C LEU A 148 19.54 -0.93 3.15
N GLY A 149 20.60 -1.49 2.59
CA GLY A 149 20.75 -2.93 2.38
C GLY A 149 20.61 -3.71 3.68
N ARG A 150 20.17 -4.97 3.55
CA ARG A 150 20.33 -5.97 4.60
C ARG A 150 21.79 -5.93 5.04
N GLY A 151 22.05 -5.38 6.23
CA GLY A 151 23.30 -5.70 6.92
C GLY A 151 23.34 -7.22 7.04
N ASN A 152 24.45 -7.83 6.63
CA ASN A 152 24.73 -9.25 6.74
C ASN A 152 24.14 -9.85 8.02
N PHE A 153 23.05 -10.61 7.88
CA PHE A 153 22.69 -11.68 8.81
C PHE A 153 22.64 -12.97 7.98
N ASP A 154 23.79 -13.26 7.36
CA ASP A 154 24.20 -14.58 6.92
C ASP A 154 25.68 -14.68 7.29
N LEU A 155 25.93 -15.30 8.44
CA LEU A 155 27.20 -15.80 9.03
C LEU A 155 27.23 -15.57 10.55
N MET A 156 26.49 -16.39 11.30
CA MET A 156 27.02 -17.27 12.37
C MET A 156 25.91 -18.15 12.93
#